data_AF-A0A8D8SMV3-F1
#
_entry.id   AF-A0A8D8SMV3-F1
#
_cell.length_a   1.000
_cell.length_b   1.000
_cell.length_c   1.000
_cell.angle_alpha   90.00
_cell.angle_beta   90.00
_cell.angle_gamma   90.00
#
_symmetry.space_group_name_H-M   'P 1'
#
loop_
_entity.id
_entity.type
_entity.pdbx_description
1 polymer ?
#
loop_
_entity_poly.entity_id
_entity_poly.type
_entity_poly.pdbx_seq_one_letter_code
_entity_poly.pdbx_strand_id
1 'polypeptide(L)'
;MAIDVATGLSHMIDNEFIHTDVAARNCLVTSELRVKIGDTGTSIDKYPRDYYVNGEVALPIRWCAPEATLLGYIHTDLSGDGKVQRVEFRRSPVGDIRVR
;
A
#
# COMPACT_ATOMS: atom_id res chain seq x y z
N MET A 1 -1.38 -15.16 12.73
CA MET A 1 -1.05 -13.74 12.48
C MET A 1 -0.33 -13.54 11.15
N ALA A 2 0.95 -13.88 10.98
CA ALA A 2 1.65 -13.66 9.71
C ALA A 2 1.05 -14.45 8.53
N ILE A 3 0.60 -15.68 8.77
CA ILE A 3 -0.11 -16.50 7.78
C ILE A 3 -1.38 -15.82 7.29
N ASP A 4 -2.16 -15.18 8.18
CA ASP A 4 -3.40 -14.51 7.81
C ASP A 4 -3.13 -13.33 6.85
N VAL A 5 -2.05 -12.58 7.10
CA VAL A 5 -1.59 -11.49 6.22
C VAL A 5 -1.14 -12.06 4.87
N ALA A 6 -0.34 -13.13 4.86
CA ALA A 6 0.12 -13.74 3.62
C ALA A 6 -1.04 -14.28 2.78
N THR A 7 -2.03 -14.94 3.40
CA THR A 7 -3.24 -15.41 2.74
C THR A 7 -4.06 -14.24 2.18
N GLY A 8 -4.21 -13.15 2.95
CA GLY A 8 -4.91 -11.95 2.49
C GLY A 8 -4.23 -11.29 1.28
N LEU A 9 -2.90 -11.16 1.30
CA LEU A 9 -2.12 -10.63 0.18
C LEU A 9 -2.18 -11.53 -1.05
N SER A 10 -2.09 -12.86 -0.88
CA SER A 10 -2.26 -13.80 -2.00
C SER A 10 -3.61 -13.63 -2.66
N HIS A 11 -4.69 -13.54 -1.87
CA HIS A 11 -6.03 -13.32 -2.39
C HIS A 11 -6.13 -11.98 -3.15
N MET A 12 -5.49 -10.91 -2.67
CA MET A 12 -5.45 -9.63 -3.38
C MET A 12 -4.75 -9.74 -4.74
N ILE A 13 -3.59 -10.40 -4.77
CA ILE A 13 -2.82 -10.64 -6.01
C ILE A 13 -3.65 -11.44 -7.01
N ASP A 14 -4.31 -12.52 -6.57
CA ASP A 14 -5.18 -13.35 -7.42
C ASP A 14 -6.36 -12.57 -8.02
N ASN A 15 -6.72 -11.43 -7.44
CA ASN A 15 -7.78 -10.52 -7.91
C ASN A 15 -7.23 -9.22 -8.52
N GLU A 16 -5.96 -9.21 -8.94
CA GLU A 16 -5.29 -8.05 -9.56
C GLU A 16 -5.33 -6.78 -8.68
N PHE A 17 -5.36 -6.95 -7.36
CA PHE A 17 -5.33 -5.87 -6.39
C PHE A 17 -3.97 -5.80 -5.71
N ILE A 18 -3.35 -4.61 -5.73
CA ILE A 18 -2.07 -4.36 -5.08
C ILE A 18 -2.31 -3.49 -3.85
N HIS A 19 -1.94 -4.00 -2.68
CA HIS A 19 -1.95 -3.21 -1.47
C HIS A 19 -0.73 -2.29 -1.44
N THR A 20 -0.94 -0.97 -1.53
CA THR A 20 0.15 0.02 -1.67
C THR A 20 0.85 0.38 -0.36
N ASP A 21 0.28 -0.02 0.79
CA ASP A 21 0.82 0.31 2.12
C ASP A 21 0.75 -0.87 3.10
N VAL A 22 1.49 -1.96 2.82
CA VAL A 22 1.49 -3.14 3.70
C VAL A 22 2.30 -2.85 4.96
N ALA A 23 1.62 -2.63 6.08
CA ALA A 23 2.23 -2.39 7.37
C ALA A 23 1.34 -2.89 8.51
N ALA A 24 1.93 -3.15 9.69
CA ALA A 24 1.19 -3.60 10.87
C ALA A 24 0.08 -2.62 11.29
N ARG A 25 0.28 -1.31 11.06
CA ARG A 25 -0.73 -0.27 11.33
C ARG A 25 -2.00 -0.40 10.49
N ASN A 26 -1.91 -1.04 9.33
CA ASN A 26 -3.02 -1.29 8.40
C ASN A 26 -3.60 -2.71 8.57
N CYS A 27 -3.20 -3.42 9.63
CA CYS A 27 -3.74 -4.71 9.97
C CYS A 27 -4.74 -4.57 11.14
N LEU A 28 -5.88 -5.23 11.01
CA LEU A 28 -6.90 -5.32 12.04
C LEU A 28 -6.81 -6.68 12.71
N VAL A 29 -6.89 -6.72 14.04
CA VAL A 29 -6.91 -7.97 14.82
C VAL A 29 -8.32 -8.21 15.33
N THR A 30 -8.88 -9.39 15.07
CA THR A 30 -10.22 -9.77 15.57
C THR A 30 -10.14 -10.38 16.98
N SER A 31 -11.30 -10.56 17.62
CA SER A 31 -11.43 -11.24 18.92
C SER A 31 -10.86 -12.65 18.92
N GLU A 32 -10.86 -13.33 17.77
CA GLU A 32 -10.34 -14.69 17.58
C GLU A 32 -8.84 -14.72 17.26
N LEU A 33 -8.13 -13.62 17.49
CA LEU A 33 -6.69 -13.46 17.19
C LEU A 33 -6.34 -13.72 15.71
N ARG A 34 -7.28 -13.39 14.81
CA ARG A 34 -7.07 -13.42 13.36
C ARG A 34 -6.71 -12.03 12.85
N VAL A 35 -5.84 -11.95 11.84
CA VAL A 35 -5.45 -10.68 11.22
C VAL A 35 -6.20 -10.50 9.90
N LYS A 36 -6.71 -9.29 9.66
CA LYS A 36 -7.29 -8.86 8.38
C LYS A 36 -6.53 -7.64 7.88
N ILE A 37 -6.27 -7.59 6.57
CA ILE A 37 -5.67 -6.42 5.92
C ILE A 37 -6.78 -5.38 5.72
N GLY A 38 -6.57 -4.16 6.22
CA GLY A 38 -7.52 -3.05 6.19
C GLY A 38 -7.13 -1.93 5.21
N ASP A 39 -8.09 -1.06 4.91
CA ASP A 39 -7.92 0.04 3.97
C ASP A 39 -7.12 1.22 4.54
N THR A 40 -6.34 1.84 3.66
CA THR A 40 -5.20 2.75 3.89
C THR A 40 -5.58 4.21 4.13
N GLY A 41 -6.86 4.58 3.99
CA GLY A 41 -7.29 5.99 3.95
C GLY A 41 -7.20 6.80 5.25
N THR A 42 -7.02 6.16 6.42
CA THR A 42 -6.97 6.87 7.74
C THR A 42 -5.62 6.82 8.43
N SER A 43 -4.66 6.07 7.87
CA SER A 43 -3.42 5.76 8.56
C SER A 43 -2.42 6.90 8.54
N ILE A 44 -2.53 7.82 7.58
CA ILE A 44 -1.65 8.99 7.48
C ILE A 44 -1.87 9.93 8.66
N ASP A 45 -3.13 10.26 8.96
CA ASP A 45 -3.47 11.14 10.08
C ASP A 45 -3.16 10.50 11.43
N LYS A 46 -3.35 9.18 11.54
CA LYS A 46 -3.16 8.44 12.78
C LYS A 46 -1.68 8.12 13.07
N TYR A 47 -0.88 7.91 12.03
CA TYR A 47 0.54 7.52 12.13
C TYR A 47 1.45 8.44 11.31
N PRO A 48 1.44 9.77 11.54
CA PRO A 48 2.12 10.73 10.67
C PRO A 48 3.65 10.53 10.61
N ARG A 49 4.24 9.94 11.65
CA ARG A 49 5.67 9.64 11.69
C ARG A 49 6.08 8.47 10.78
N ASP A 50 5.14 7.67 10.33
CA ASP A 50 5.42 6.52 9.47
C ASP A 50 5.49 6.91 7.99
N TYR A 51 5.07 8.12 7.65
CA TYR A 51 5.02 8.64 6.29
C TYR A 51 6.04 9.76 6.09
N TYR A 52 6.70 9.74 4.94
CA TYR A 52 7.41 10.88 4.41
C TYR A 52 6.43 11.72 3.58
N VAL A 53 6.30 13.01 3.93
CA VAL A 53 5.35 13.91 3.27
C VAL A 53 6.11 14.87 2.36
N ASN A 54 5.69 14.93 1.10
CA ASN A 54 6.22 15.87 0.11
C ASN A 54 5.07 16.48 -0.71
N GLY A 55 4.71 17.72 -0.39
CA GLY A 55 3.53 18.37 -0.97
C GLY A 55 2.25 17.62 -0.61
N GLU A 56 1.46 17.24 -1.62
CA GLU A 56 0.19 16.52 -1.48
C GLU A 56 0.35 14.99 -1.42
N VAL A 57 1.60 14.49 -1.34
CA VAL A 57 1.89 13.06 -1.33
C VAL A 57 2.46 12.62 0.00
N ALA A 58 1.90 11.54 0.56
CA ALA A 58 2.46 10.83 1.70
C ALA A 58 2.94 9.43 1.27
N LEU A 59 4.19 9.08 1.63
CA LEU A 59 4.82 7.82 1.25
C LEU A 59 5.28 7.02 2.48
N PRO A 60 4.88 5.75 2.62
CA PRO A 60 5.34 4.87 3.69
C PRO A 60 6.75 4.30 3.40
N ILE A 61 7.73 5.17 3.20
CA ILE A 61 9.07 4.84 2.63
C ILE A 61 9.78 3.65 3.30
N ARG A 62 9.53 3.38 4.59
CA ARG A 62 10.17 2.27 5.34
C ARG A 62 9.61 0.89 4.97
N TRP A 63 8.42 0.86 4.36
CA TRP A 63 7.71 -0.35 3.94
C TRP A 63 7.69 -0.53 2.41
N CYS A 64 8.20 0.46 1.65
CA CYS A 64 8.31 0.38 0.20
C CYS A 64 9.57 -0.39 -0.22
N ALA A 65 9.45 -1.17 -1.28
CA ALA A 65 10.61 -1.67 -2.01
C ALA A 65 11.37 -0.49 -2.65
N PRO A 66 12.71 -0.58 -2.80
CA PRO A 66 13.51 0.52 -3.34
C PRO A 66 13.11 0.89 -4.77
N GLU A 67 12.79 -0.09 -5.62
CA GLU A 67 12.29 0.12 -6.98
C GLU A 67 10.94 0.82 -7.01
N ALA A 68 10.06 0.52 -6.06
CA ALA A 68 8.74 1.15 -5.98
C ALA A 68 8.84 2.64 -5.61
N THR A 69 9.83 2.98 -4.79
CA THR A 69 10.14 4.36 -4.40
C THR A 69 10.81 5.12 -5.55
N LEU A 70 11.76 4.49 -6.24
CA LEU A 70 12.52 5.10 -7.33
C LEU A 70 11.67 5.37 -8.59
N LEU A 71 10.75 4.45 -8.89
CA LEU A 71 9.92 4.50 -10.10
C LEU A 71 8.59 5.24 -9.90
N GLY A 72 8.31 5.72 -8.68
CA GLY A 72 7.11 6.51 -8.37
C GLY A 72 5.81 5.71 -8.43
N TYR A 73 5.87 4.39 -8.18
CA TYR A 73 4.71 3.49 -8.29
C TYR A 73 3.76 3.56 -7.09
N ILE A 74 4.15 4.22 -6.01
CA ILE A 74 3.35 4.34 -4.79
C ILE A 74 3.11 5.83 -4.56
N HIS A 75 1.85 6.22 -4.57
CA HIS A 75 1.37 7.55 -4.19
C HIS A 75 0.12 7.35 -3.34
N THR A 76 0.14 7.85 -2.11
CA THR A 76 -1.08 8.01 -1.33
C THR A 76 -1.44 9.48 -1.36
N ASP A 77 -2.59 9.77 -1.96
CA ASP A 77 -3.14 11.11 -2.05
C ASP A 77 -3.59 11.59 -0.67
N LEU A 78 -3.17 12.80 -0.30
CA LEU A 78 -3.62 13.48 0.90
C LEU A 78 -5.00 14.14 0.72
N SER A 79 -5.52 14.20 -0.52
CA SER A 79 -6.90 14.60 -0.76
C SER A 79 -7.83 13.58 -0.10
N GLY A 80 -8.53 13.99 0.95
CA GLY A 80 -9.25 13.16 1.94
C GLY A 80 -10.44 12.33 1.42
N ASP A 81 -10.43 11.92 0.15
CA ASP A 81 -11.51 11.19 -0.50
C ASP A 81 -11.44 9.67 -0.28
N GLY A 82 -10.35 9.14 0.32
CA GLY A 82 -10.20 7.72 0.61
C GLY A 82 -10.28 6.81 -0.62
N LYS A 83 -10.20 7.38 -1.83
CA LYS A 83 -10.27 6.62 -3.07
C LYS A 83 -8.93 5.94 -3.28
N VAL A 84 -8.94 4.61 -3.16
CA VAL A 84 -7.90 3.74 -3.69
C VAL A 84 -7.63 4.16 -5.13
N GLN A 85 -6.53 4.86 -5.37
CA GLN A 85 -6.05 5.04 -6.73
C GLN A 85 -5.63 3.66 -7.20
N ARG A 86 -6.37 3.13 -8.19
CA ARG A 86 -5.83 2.08 -9.05
C ARG A 86 -4.48 2.62 -9.51
N VAL A 87 -3.39 1.97 -9.10
CA VAL A 87 -2.05 2.35 -9.56
C VAL A 87 -2.05 2.13 -11.06
N GLU A 88 -2.28 3.19 -11.83
CA GLU A 88 -2.04 3.17 -13.26
C GLU A 88 -0.52 3.15 -13.42
N PHE A 89 0.03 1.97 -13.63
CA PHE A 89 1.39 1.81 -14.08
C PHE A 89 1.55 2.58 -15.39
N ARG A 90 2.05 3.83 -15.33
CA ARG A 90 2.52 4.50 -16.53
C ARG A 90 3.67 3.66 -17.06
N ARG A 91 3.45 3.06 -18.24
CA ARG A 91 4.51 2.37 -18.99
C ARG A 91 5.70 3.31 -19.07
N SER A 92 6.85 2.83 -18.60
CA SER A 92 8.13 3.41 -18.95
C SER A 92 8.23 3.51 -20.48
N PRO A 93 8.73 4.62 -21.07
CA PRO A 93 9.05 4.70 -22.49
C PRO A 93 10.08 3.65 -22.91
N VAL A 94 10.81 3.13 -21.93
CA VAL A 94 11.80 2.06 -22.06
C VAL A 94 11.11 0.79 -21.58
N GLY A 95 10.56 0.03 -22.52
CA GLY A 95 9.50 -0.96 -22.32
C GLY A 95 9.84 -2.21 -21.52
N ASP A 96 10.22 -2.07 -20.25
CA ASP A 96 10.22 -3.17 -19.29
C ASP A 96 9.80 -2.70 -17.90
N ILE A 97 8.71 -3.27 -17.40
CA ILE A 97 8.68 -4.20 -16.26
C ILE A 97 7.29 -4.86 -16.28
N ARG A 98 7.27 -6.18 -16.47
CA ARG A 98 6.11 -7.05 -16.21
C ARG A 98 6.30 -7.67 -14.84
N VAL A 99 5.30 -7.55 -13.98
CA VAL A 99 5.06 -8.57 -12.95
C VAL A 99 3.66 -9.10 -13.24
N ARG A 100 3.57 -10.42 -13.47
CA ARG A 100 2.32 -11.13 -13.73
C ARG A 100 1.42 -11.12 -12.51
#